data_AF-A0A3P9JKE7-F1
#
_entry.id   AF-A0A3P9JKE7-F1
#
_cell.length_a   1.000
_cell.length_b   1.000
_cell.length_c   1.000
_cell.angle_alpha   90.00
_cell.angle_beta   90.00
_cell.angle_gamma   90.00
#
_symmetry.space_group_name_H-M   'P 1'
#
loop_
_entity.id
_entity.type
_entity.pdbx_description
1 polymer ?
#
loop_
_entity_poly.entity_id
_entity_poly.type
_entity_poly.pdbx_seq_one_letter_code
_entity_poly.pdbx_strand_id
1 'polypeptide(L)'
;MKIDTSLTMPLLPEALSQAGLQFSVATEEDFDEIMGMSKDIYGGLDYLPTRYTSWMQESNRTVILARKEGKVIALESVVVIDDGETMLVEGLRVAPQERGKGVAGVLLRFCSELIKAKYPDVKVCRLTRDDQLRPKDFEKYRIITKQGILLVRFRAEELKLRLSELGLSGGIHSSLWPTTSNAGPVHLNHTTVDQLYLTTDLMKGLLPNGTIIQDWQPFKILRSNLDILFKKDIDWLVDDESNPTVASLCTFPFPVPIGEDWYYLNIDMFGKDLNLARQQFLYHLQRHTSTLKGHVMCQMFLDPPLWKPMADFCRNALKVERVKEYSEQCVVEADVI
;
A
#
# COMPACT_ATOMS: atom_id res chain seq x y z
N MET A 1 34.24 22.92 13.42
CA MET A 1 34.54 21.86 12.43
C MET A 1 33.43 21.93 11.39
N LYS A 2 33.73 22.44 10.20
CA LYS A 2 32.75 22.64 9.13
C LYS A 2 32.33 21.25 8.61
N ILE A 3 31.03 20.98 8.60
CA ILE A 3 30.48 19.77 8.00
C ILE A 3 30.48 20.01 6.49
N ASP A 4 31.26 19.20 5.78
CA ASP A 4 31.40 19.24 4.35
C ASP A 4 30.18 18.54 3.74
N THR A 5 29.24 19.31 3.18
CA THR A 5 27.97 18.81 2.63
C THR A 5 28.08 18.35 1.17
N SER A 6 29.27 18.04 0.68
CA SER A 6 29.46 17.51 -0.67
C SER A 6 29.29 15.98 -0.70
N LEU A 7 28.06 15.50 -0.47
CA LEU A 7 27.66 14.20 -0.99
C LEU A 7 27.64 14.31 -2.51
N THR A 8 28.66 13.75 -3.15
CA THR A 8 28.76 13.63 -4.60
C THR A 8 27.54 12.84 -5.07
N MET A 9 26.58 13.53 -5.70
CA MET A 9 25.45 12.88 -6.36
C MET A 9 26.03 11.89 -7.39
N PRO A 10 25.59 10.63 -7.42
CA PRO A 10 25.87 9.76 -8.55
C PRO A 10 25.45 10.51 -9.82
N LEU A 11 26.35 10.60 -10.79
CA LEU A 11 26.09 11.22 -12.09
C LEU A 11 24.80 10.59 -12.65
N LEU A 12 23.77 11.41 -12.83
CA LEU A 12 22.52 10.99 -13.46
C LEU A 12 22.86 10.42 -14.85
N PRO A 13 22.26 9.30 -15.28
CA PRO A 13 22.52 8.75 -16.61
C PRO A 13 22.34 9.82 -17.70
N GLU A 14 23.43 10.17 -18.41
CA GLU A 14 23.42 11.17 -19.50
C GLU A 14 22.54 10.74 -20.69
N ALA A 15 22.23 9.44 -20.80
CA ALA A 15 21.77 8.81 -22.03
C ALA A 15 20.27 8.98 -22.37
N LEU A 16 19.43 9.53 -21.50
CA LEU A 16 17.98 9.57 -21.71
C LEU A 16 17.39 10.93 -22.13
N SER A 17 18.24 11.88 -22.52
CA SER A 17 17.81 13.21 -23.03
C SER A 17 17.06 13.17 -24.38
N GLN A 18 16.90 11.99 -25.00
CA GLN A 18 16.32 11.82 -26.34
C GLN A 18 14.85 12.28 -26.48
N ALA A 19 14.17 12.65 -25.40
CA ALA A 19 12.78 13.15 -25.42
C ALA A 19 12.63 14.63 -24.99
N GLY A 20 13.73 15.37 -24.82
CA GLY A 20 13.68 16.72 -24.24
C GLY A 20 13.25 16.72 -22.76
N LEU A 21 13.40 15.57 -22.10
CA LEU A 21 13.14 15.38 -20.67
C LEU A 21 14.43 15.58 -19.90
N GLN A 22 14.33 16.27 -18.77
CA GLN A 22 15.35 16.39 -17.75
C GLN A 22 14.90 15.62 -16.51
N PHE A 23 15.82 14.97 -15.81
CA PHE A 23 15.49 14.22 -14.60
C PHE A 23 16.20 14.82 -13.40
N SER A 24 15.52 14.85 -12.26
CA SER A 24 16.09 15.33 -10.99
C SER A 24 15.55 14.51 -9.83
N VAL A 25 16.32 14.42 -8.74
CA VAL A 25 15.81 13.89 -7.47
C VAL A 25 14.89 14.95 -6.86
N ALA A 26 13.73 14.53 -6.38
CA ALA A 26 12.76 15.42 -5.76
C ALA A 26 13.24 15.88 -4.38
N THR A 27 12.80 17.07 -3.99
CA THR A 27 13.07 17.72 -2.71
C THR A 27 11.76 18.24 -2.10
N GLU A 28 11.80 18.71 -0.86
CA GLU A 28 10.64 19.35 -0.22
C GLU A 28 10.14 20.58 -1.01
N GLU A 29 11.03 21.30 -1.71
CA GLU A 29 10.68 22.48 -2.51
C GLU A 29 9.80 22.16 -3.73
N ASP A 30 9.82 20.90 -4.19
CA ASP A 30 9.03 20.46 -5.35
C ASP A 30 7.56 20.14 -5.00
N PHE A 31 7.19 20.17 -3.71
CA PHE A 31 5.88 19.72 -3.23
C PHE A 31 4.71 20.36 -3.98
N ASP A 32 4.66 21.69 -4.06
CA ASP A 32 3.54 22.41 -4.67
C ASP A 32 3.40 22.09 -6.16
N GLU A 33 4.52 21.95 -6.87
CA GLU A 33 4.54 21.62 -8.30
C GLU A 33 4.03 20.18 -8.54
N ILE A 34 4.46 19.23 -7.71
CA ILE A 34 4.01 17.84 -7.73
C ILE A 34 2.52 17.75 -7.43
N MET A 35 2.03 18.44 -6.39
CA MET A 35 0.60 18.42 -6.04
C MET A 35 -0.25 19.09 -7.14
N GLY A 36 0.25 20.14 -7.79
CA GLY A 36 -0.39 20.75 -8.95
C GLY A 36 -0.60 19.77 -10.11
N MET A 37 0.38 18.89 -10.38
CA MET A 37 0.26 17.80 -11.36
C MET A 37 -0.74 16.71 -10.94
N SER A 38 -1.00 16.59 -9.64
CA SER A 38 -1.71 15.47 -9.02
C SER A 38 -3.20 15.73 -8.80
N LYS A 39 -3.70 16.87 -9.27
CA LYS A 39 -5.12 17.23 -9.15
C LYS A 39 -6.00 16.13 -9.74
N ASP A 40 -7.01 15.71 -8.97
CA ASP A 40 -8.00 14.67 -9.29
C ASP A 40 -7.44 13.25 -9.50
N ILE A 41 -6.17 12.99 -9.15
CA ILE A 41 -5.61 11.64 -9.17
C ILE A 41 -6.37 10.73 -8.21
N TYR A 42 -6.62 9.48 -8.65
CA TYR A 42 -7.39 8.46 -7.93
C TYR A 42 -8.80 8.89 -7.50
N GLY A 43 -9.43 9.81 -8.23
CA GLY A 43 -10.73 10.38 -7.82
C GLY A 43 -10.61 11.26 -6.57
N GLY A 44 -9.44 11.85 -6.37
CA GLY A 44 -9.02 12.71 -5.26
C GLY A 44 -8.67 11.96 -3.97
N LEU A 45 -8.56 10.63 -4.01
CA LEU A 45 -8.11 9.81 -2.88
C LEU A 45 -6.58 9.78 -2.77
N ASP A 46 -5.92 10.87 -3.15
CA ASP A 46 -4.46 10.92 -3.24
C ASP A 46 -3.82 10.85 -1.84
N TYR A 47 -2.92 9.88 -1.66
CA TYR A 47 -2.18 9.65 -0.43
C TYR A 47 -0.88 10.45 -0.36
N LEU A 48 -0.32 10.88 -1.51
CA LEU A 48 1.01 11.48 -1.52
C LEU A 48 1.13 12.77 -0.72
N PRO A 49 0.13 13.69 -0.68
CA PRO A 49 0.21 14.85 0.20
C PRO A 49 0.56 14.49 1.65
N THR A 50 0.03 13.37 2.15
CA THR A 50 0.26 12.90 3.52
C THR A 50 1.55 12.10 3.68
N ARG A 51 2.14 11.57 2.60
CA ARG A 51 3.34 10.73 2.63
C ARG A 51 4.62 11.45 2.18
N TYR A 52 4.52 12.54 1.43
CA TYR A 52 5.66 13.12 0.71
C TYR A 52 6.81 13.52 1.63
N THR A 53 6.52 14.17 2.76
CA THR A 53 7.57 14.57 3.71
C THR A 53 8.30 13.37 4.31
N SER A 54 7.59 12.28 4.66
CA SER A 54 8.26 11.08 5.19
C SER A 54 9.10 10.40 4.11
N TRP A 55 8.64 10.41 2.86
CA TRP A 55 9.40 9.89 1.73
C TRP A 55 10.75 10.59 1.54
N MET A 56 10.84 11.90 1.81
CA MET A 56 12.11 12.64 1.71
C MET A 56 13.13 12.23 2.79
N GLN A 57 12.68 11.58 3.86
CA GLN A 57 13.51 11.16 4.99
C GLN A 57 13.93 9.68 4.91
N GLU A 58 13.36 8.92 3.98
CA GLU A 58 13.64 7.48 3.81
C GLU A 58 14.94 7.26 3.03
N SER A 59 15.99 6.76 3.71
CA SER A 59 17.31 6.57 3.11
C SER A 59 17.35 5.55 1.97
N ASN A 60 16.42 4.59 1.97
CA ASN A 60 16.28 3.57 0.92
C ASN A 60 15.31 4.00 -0.19
N ARG A 61 14.72 5.20 -0.10
CA ARG A 61 13.85 5.76 -1.13
C ARG A 61 14.59 6.78 -1.98
N THR A 62 14.21 6.89 -3.24
CA THR A 62 14.58 7.98 -4.14
C THR A 62 13.35 8.34 -4.97
N VAL A 63 12.95 9.60 -4.92
CA VAL A 63 11.84 10.12 -5.73
C VAL A 63 12.44 10.87 -6.91
N ILE A 64 12.05 10.51 -8.14
CA ILE A 64 12.57 11.08 -9.37
C ILE A 64 11.47 11.88 -10.05
N LEU A 65 11.82 13.09 -10.48
CA LEU A 65 10.97 13.97 -11.28
C LEU A 65 11.44 13.93 -12.73
N ALA A 66 10.49 13.90 -13.67
CA ALA A 66 10.75 14.27 -15.06
C ALA A 66 10.29 15.71 -15.27
N ARG A 67 11.17 16.53 -15.83
CA ARG A 67 10.94 17.93 -16.18
C ARG A 67 10.98 18.14 -17.67
N LYS A 68 10.15 19.06 -18.16
CA LYS A 68 10.16 19.54 -19.56
C LYS A 68 10.02 21.05 -19.54
N GLU A 69 10.95 21.75 -20.19
CA GLU A 69 11.01 23.22 -20.18
C GLU A 69 11.00 23.80 -18.75
N GLY A 70 11.74 23.15 -17.83
CA GLY A 70 11.85 23.53 -16.43
C GLY A 70 10.69 23.09 -15.53
N LYS A 71 9.56 22.62 -16.07
CA LYS A 71 8.37 22.23 -15.29
C LYS A 71 8.33 20.74 -14.99
N VAL A 72 7.92 20.33 -13.79
CA VAL A 72 7.61 18.94 -13.44
C VAL A 72 6.41 18.47 -14.25
N ILE A 73 6.61 17.35 -14.94
CA ILE A 73 5.57 16.72 -15.75
C ILE A 73 5.38 15.23 -15.42
N ALA A 74 6.26 14.63 -14.63
CA ALA A 74 6.06 13.30 -14.09
C ALA A 74 6.85 13.10 -12.79
N LEU A 75 6.41 12.13 -11.99
CA LEU A 75 7.05 11.68 -10.75
C LEU A 75 6.98 10.16 -10.69
N GLU A 76 8.04 9.54 -10.18
CA GLU A 76 8.07 8.13 -9.77
C GLU A 76 8.89 8.02 -8.49
N SER A 77 8.39 7.29 -7.50
CA SER A 77 9.18 6.92 -6.33
C SER A 77 9.73 5.53 -6.50
N VAL A 78 10.98 5.34 -6.10
CA VAL A 78 11.62 4.03 -6.00
C VAL A 78 12.08 3.78 -4.57
N VAL A 79 11.79 2.61 -4.04
CA VAL A 79 12.26 2.13 -2.73
C VAL A 79 13.05 0.85 -2.94
N VAL A 80 14.27 0.80 -2.42
CA VAL A 80 15.06 -0.43 -2.42
C VAL A 80 14.71 -1.25 -1.18
N ILE A 81 14.27 -2.49 -1.41
CA ILE A 81 13.75 -3.43 -0.42
C ILE A 81 14.37 -4.82 -0.63
N ASP A 82 13.96 -5.80 0.17
CA ASP A 82 14.41 -7.19 0.07
C ASP A 82 15.93 -7.33 0.14
N ASP A 83 16.55 -6.76 1.18
CA ASP A 83 18.03 -6.75 1.37
C ASP A 83 18.81 -6.17 0.18
N GLY A 84 18.20 -5.26 -0.59
CA GLY A 84 18.83 -4.62 -1.74
C GLY A 84 18.57 -5.30 -3.07
N GLU A 85 17.82 -6.41 -3.10
CA GLU A 85 17.59 -7.17 -4.33
C GLU A 85 16.42 -6.66 -5.19
N THR A 86 15.53 -5.84 -4.62
CA THR A 86 14.31 -5.41 -5.29
C THR A 86 14.20 -3.88 -5.27
N MET A 87 13.94 -3.28 -6.44
CA MET A 87 13.42 -1.92 -6.53
C MET A 87 11.90 -1.96 -6.61
N LEU A 88 11.22 -1.45 -5.59
CA LEU A 88 9.78 -1.25 -5.58
C LEU A 88 9.49 0.15 -6.14
N VAL A 89 8.69 0.23 -7.20
CA VAL A 89 8.25 1.51 -7.77
C VAL A 89 6.81 1.82 -7.38
N GLU A 90 6.56 3.07 -6.98
CA GLU A 90 5.25 3.54 -6.56
C GLU A 90 5.06 5.05 -6.80
N GLY A 91 3.81 5.48 -6.77
CA GLY A 91 3.46 6.90 -6.87
C GLY A 91 3.61 7.49 -8.27
N LEU A 92 3.71 6.67 -9.32
CA LEU A 92 3.77 7.12 -10.72
C LEU A 92 2.69 8.17 -11.03
N ARG A 93 3.14 9.34 -11.49
CA ARG A 93 2.30 10.44 -11.96
C ARG A 93 2.81 10.94 -13.28
N VAL A 94 1.89 11.30 -14.16
CA VAL A 94 2.19 12.04 -15.39
C VAL A 94 1.15 13.13 -15.55
N ALA A 95 1.61 14.35 -15.82
CA ALA A 95 0.78 15.51 -16.07
C ALA A 95 -0.26 15.19 -17.17
N PRO A 96 -1.54 15.60 -17.01
CA PRO A 96 -2.61 15.21 -17.92
C PRO A 96 -2.27 15.43 -19.41
N GLN A 97 -1.64 16.55 -19.73
CA GLN A 97 -1.24 16.94 -21.07
C GLN A 97 -0.06 16.11 -21.64
N GLU A 98 0.65 15.35 -20.83
CA GLU A 98 1.78 14.49 -21.23
C GLU A 98 1.43 12.99 -21.20
N ARG A 99 0.21 12.63 -20.77
CA ARG A 99 -0.26 11.24 -20.78
C ARG A 99 -0.39 10.71 -22.22
N GLY A 100 -0.14 9.42 -22.40
CA GLY A 100 -0.18 8.76 -23.72
C GLY A 100 1.05 9.00 -24.61
N LYS A 101 2.00 9.85 -24.19
CA LYS A 101 3.22 10.16 -24.96
C LYS A 101 4.46 9.33 -24.58
N GLY A 102 4.27 8.30 -23.75
CA GLY A 102 5.36 7.40 -23.32
C GLY A 102 6.23 7.89 -22.15
N VAL A 103 5.94 9.05 -21.55
CA VAL A 103 6.73 9.65 -20.45
C VAL A 103 6.97 8.68 -19.29
N ALA A 104 5.92 7.99 -18.81
CA ALA A 104 6.05 7.00 -17.73
C ALA A 104 7.06 5.89 -18.05
N GLY A 105 7.10 5.42 -19.31
CA GLY A 105 8.04 4.39 -19.73
C GLY A 105 9.48 4.89 -19.78
N VAL A 106 9.70 6.15 -20.19
CA VAL A 106 11.03 6.78 -20.16
C VAL A 106 11.49 7.00 -18.71
N LEU A 107 10.61 7.53 -17.86
CA LEU A 107 10.91 7.76 -16.45
C LEU A 107 11.24 6.46 -15.71
N LEU A 108 10.45 5.39 -15.92
CA LEU A 108 10.73 4.10 -15.29
C LEU A 108 12.08 3.50 -15.73
N ARG A 109 12.46 3.66 -17.01
CA ARG A 109 13.79 3.25 -17.48
C ARG A 109 14.90 4.04 -16.80
N PHE A 110 14.76 5.36 -16.74
CA PHE A 110 15.71 6.22 -16.03
C PHE A 110 15.85 5.81 -14.55
N CYS A 111 14.72 5.57 -13.88
CA CYS A 111 14.71 5.09 -12.50
C CYS A 111 15.45 3.76 -12.35
N SER A 112 15.23 2.82 -13.28
CA SER A 112 15.87 1.50 -13.27
C SER A 112 17.40 1.62 -13.43
N GLU A 113 17.86 2.41 -14.41
CA GLU A 113 19.30 2.65 -14.64
C GLU A 113 19.97 3.34 -13.45
N LEU A 114 19.35 4.40 -12.91
CA LEU A 114 19.87 5.12 -11.75
C LEU A 114 19.99 4.20 -10.53
N ILE A 115 18.97 3.40 -10.26
CA ILE A 115 18.92 2.53 -9.09
C ILE A 115 19.86 1.35 -9.25
N LYS A 116 19.98 0.77 -10.46
CA LYS A 116 20.95 -0.28 -10.75
C LYS A 116 22.40 0.20 -10.61
N ALA A 117 22.68 1.44 -11.02
CA ALA A 117 24.00 2.05 -10.82
C ALA A 117 24.33 2.28 -9.34
N LYS A 118 23.34 2.70 -8.54
CA LYS A 118 23.51 2.96 -7.10
C LYS A 118 23.51 1.67 -6.26
N TYR A 119 22.75 0.67 -6.67
CA TYR A 119 22.55 -0.61 -5.99
C TYR A 119 22.72 -1.76 -7.00
N PRO A 120 23.96 -2.19 -7.28
CA PRO A 120 24.25 -3.20 -8.30
C PRO A 120 23.57 -4.55 -8.04
N ASP A 121 23.26 -4.86 -6.78
CA ASP A 121 22.61 -6.10 -6.36
C ASP A 121 21.09 -6.14 -6.63
N VAL A 122 20.48 -5.02 -7.03
CA VAL A 122 19.07 -5.00 -7.44
C VAL A 122 18.88 -5.91 -8.66
N LYS A 123 18.01 -6.90 -8.54
CA LYS A 123 17.71 -7.90 -9.57
C LYS A 123 16.38 -7.62 -10.26
N VAL A 124 15.39 -7.12 -9.53
CA VAL A 124 14.02 -7.06 -10.00
C VAL A 124 13.37 -5.71 -9.69
N CYS A 125 12.50 -5.27 -10.60
CA CYS A 125 11.63 -4.13 -10.44
C CYS A 125 10.22 -4.65 -10.15
N ARG A 126 9.68 -4.29 -8.99
CA ARG A 126 8.36 -4.71 -8.53
C ARG A 126 7.42 -3.52 -8.46
N LEU A 127 6.16 -3.75 -8.81
CA LEU A 127 5.08 -2.78 -8.66
C LEU A 127 3.75 -3.45 -8.43
N THR A 128 2.80 -2.67 -7.94
CA THR A 128 1.43 -3.10 -7.73
C THR A 128 0.50 -2.33 -8.67
N ARG A 129 -0.46 -3.03 -9.27
CA ARG A 129 -1.38 -2.50 -10.28
C ARG A 129 -2.81 -2.88 -9.95
N ASP A 130 -3.76 -2.04 -10.32
CA ASP A 130 -5.21 -2.31 -10.23
C ASP A 130 -5.92 -2.32 -11.57
N ASP A 131 -5.18 -2.07 -12.65
CA ASP A 131 -5.67 -2.14 -14.02
C ASP A 131 -5.62 -3.57 -14.57
N GLN A 132 -6.49 -3.84 -15.55
CA GLN A 132 -6.50 -5.14 -16.22
C GLN A 132 -5.21 -5.36 -17.01
N LEU A 133 -4.39 -6.32 -16.55
CA LEU A 133 -3.19 -6.77 -17.26
C LEU A 133 -3.56 -7.34 -18.63
N ARG A 134 -2.90 -6.85 -19.69
CA ARG A 134 -3.11 -7.29 -21.07
C ARG A 134 -2.05 -8.31 -21.47
N PRO A 135 -2.25 -9.06 -22.59
CA PRO A 135 -1.25 -10.03 -23.08
C PRO A 135 0.19 -9.49 -23.13
N LYS A 136 0.37 -8.28 -23.66
CA LYS A 136 1.68 -7.61 -23.71
C LYS A 136 2.31 -7.29 -22.35
N ASP A 137 1.51 -7.16 -21.29
CA ASP A 137 2.04 -6.93 -19.95
C ASP A 137 2.75 -8.19 -19.43
N PHE A 138 2.34 -9.39 -19.86
CA PHE A 138 2.96 -10.67 -19.51
C PHE A 138 4.25 -10.97 -20.28
N GLU A 139 4.52 -10.26 -21.37
CA GLU A 139 5.83 -10.30 -22.04
C GLU A 139 6.91 -9.62 -21.20
N LYS A 140 6.52 -8.64 -20.38
CA LYS A 140 7.42 -7.87 -19.51
C LYS A 140 7.42 -8.39 -18.07
N TYR A 141 6.24 -8.66 -17.52
CA TYR A 141 6.06 -8.88 -16.10
C TYR A 141 5.62 -10.31 -15.78
N ARG A 142 6.18 -10.86 -14.71
CA ARG A 142 5.64 -12.03 -14.02
C ARG A 142 4.72 -11.59 -12.89
N ILE A 143 3.59 -12.29 -12.71
CA ILE A 143 2.71 -12.08 -11.56
C ILE A 143 3.31 -12.80 -10.35
N ILE A 144 3.40 -12.10 -9.23
CA ILE A 144 3.74 -12.67 -7.92
C ILE A 144 2.47 -13.17 -7.23
N THR A 145 1.45 -12.32 -7.15
CA THR A 145 0.16 -12.68 -6.57
C THR A 145 -0.93 -11.66 -6.90
N LYS A 146 -2.17 -11.97 -6.51
CA LYS A 146 -3.35 -11.13 -6.65
C LYS A 146 -4.20 -11.12 -5.38
N GLN A 147 -4.84 -9.99 -5.10
CA GLN A 147 -5.85 -9.84 -4.05
C GLN A 147 -7.09 -9.13 -4.62
N GLY A 148 -8.28 -9.49 -4.14
CA GLY A 148 -9.50 -8.76 -4.45
C GLY A 148 -9.55 -7.44 -3.69
N ILE A 149 -10.01 -6.37 -4.34
CA ILE A 149 -10.13 -5.03 -3.76
C ILE A 149 -11.59 -4.74 -3.45
N LEU A 150 -11.92 -4.56 -2.18
CA LEU A 150 -13.25 -4.11 -1.75
C LEU A 150 -13.15 -2.68 -1.21
N LEU A 151 -13.77 -1.74 -1.92
CA LEU A 151 -13.84 -0.33 -1.53
C LEU A 151 -15.24 0.01 -1.03
N VAL A 152 -15.34 0.44 0.23
CA VAL A 152 -16.59 0.88 0.85
C VAL A 152 -16.45 2.29 1.43
N ARG A 153 -17.55 3.02 1.48
CA ARG A 153 -17.63 4.34 2.12
C ARG A 153 -18.72 4.39 3.16
N PHE A 154 -18.46 5.13 4.23
CA PHE A 154 -19.41 5.35 5.32
C PHE A 154 -19.05 6.60 6.11
N ARG A 155 -19.98 7.02 6.97
CA ARG A 155 -19.74 8.06 7.97
C ARG A 155 -19.34 7.40 9.29
N ALA A 156 -18.24 7.84 9.91
CA ALA A 156 -17.67 7.18 11.09
C ALA A 156 -18.68 7.10 12.25
N GLU A 157 -19.47 8.16 12.45
CA GLU A 157 -20.51 8.26 13.47
C GLU A 157 -21.64 7.25 13.26
N GLU A 158 -22.07 7.06 12.01
CA GLU A 158 -23.13 6.10 11.68
C GLU A 158 -22.64 4.66 11.82
N LEU A 159 -21.40 4.39 11.39
CA LEU A 159 -20.79 3.09 11.56
C LEU A 159 -20.68 2.71 13.04
N LYS A 160 -20.29 3.64 13.92
CA LYS A 160 -20.21 3.41 15.37
C LYS A 160 -21.54 2.96 15.97
N LEU A 161 -22.65 3.55 15.55
CA LEU A 161 -23.99 3.12 15.96
C LEU A 161 -24.27 1.70 15.48
N ARG A 162 -23.95 1.37 14.22
CA ARG A 162 -24.15 0.02 13.66
C ARG A 162 -23.31 -1.03 14.36
N LEU A 163 -22.04 -0.74 14.66
CA LEU A 163 -21.18 -1.66 15.42
C LEU A 163 -21.72 -1.88 16.84
N SER A 164 -22.30 -0.85 17.47
CA SER A 164 -22.93 -0.96 18.78
C SER A 164 -24.21 -1.83 18.74
N GLU A 165 -25.04 -1.69 17.71
CA GLU A 165 -26.23 -2.53 17.48
C GLU A 165 -25.87 -4.01 17.26
N LEU A 166 -24.69 -4.29 16.70
CA LEU A 166 -24.14 -5.64 16.53
C LEU A 166 -23.52 -6.21 17.83
N GLY A 167 -23.62 -5.49 18.95
CA GLY A 167 -23.09 -5.92 20.25
C GLY A 167 -21.56 -5.86 20.35
N LEU A 168 -20.90 -5.07 19.50
CA LEU A 168 -19.43 -4.94 19.48
C LEU A 168 -18.91 -3.80 20.38
N SER A 169 -19.79 -2.98 20.95
CA SER A 169 -19.43 -1.80 21.75
C SER A 169 -18.85 -2.10 23.14
N GLY A 170 -18.82 -3.36 23.59
CA GLY A 170 -18.54 -3.75 24.99
C GLY A 170 -17.50 -4.85 25.18
N GLY A 171 -16.42 -4.85 24.41
CA GLY A 171 -15.45 -5.95 24.40
C GLY A 171 -15.93 -7.11 23.52
N ILE A 172 -14.99 -7.81 22.90
CA ILE A 172 -15.25 -8.80 21.84
C ILE A 172 -15.84 -10.07 22.45
N HIS A 173 -17.10 -10.04 22.83
CA HIS A 173 -17.91 -11.21 23.10
C HIS A 173 -19.31 -10.96 22.54
N SER A 174 -19.41 -10.94 21.21
CA SER A 174 -20.71 -10.97 20.53
C SER A 174 -21.05 -12.41 20.18
N SER A 175 -22.14 -12.91 20.77
CA SER A 175 -22.78 -14.21 20.55
C SER A 175 -23.41 -14.37 19.15
N LEU A 176 -22.98 -13.58 18.17
CA LEU A 176 -23.57 -13.58 16.83
C LEU A 176 -23.05 -14.71 15.94
N TRP A 177 -21.86 -15.27 16.19
CA TRP A 177 -21.25 -16.26 15.29
C TRP A 177 -20.95 -17.60 15.98
N PRO A 178 -21.37 -18.73 15.38
CA PRO A 178 -20.99 -20.06 15.86
C PRO A 178 -19.53 -20.31 15.45
N THR A 179 -18.59 -20.00 16.34
CA THR A 179 -17.17 -20.35 16.14
C THR A 179 -16.68 -21.21 17.30
N THR A 180 -15.78 -22.13 16.99
CA THR A 180 -15.17 -23.07 17.95
C THR A 180 -14.00 -22.46 18.72
N SER A 181 -13.51 -21.27 18.35
CA SER A 181 -12.54 -20.50 19.12
C SER A 181 -13.24 -19.35 19.87
N ASN A 182 -13.14 -19.35 21.20
CA ASN A 182 -13.71 -18.33 22.07
C ASN A 182 -12.89 -17.03 22.14
N ALA A 183 -11.81 -16.91 21.36
CA ALA A 183 -10.91 -15.74 21.37
C ALA A 183 -11.09 -14.94 20.07
N GLY A 184 -11.36 -13.64 20.19
CA GLY A 184 -11.38 -12.71 19.07
C GLY A 184 -9.97 -12.41 18.52
N PRO A 185 -9.86 -11.50 17.54
CA PRO A 185 -8.57 -11.11 16.95
C PRO A 185 -7.53 -10.72 18.01
N VAL A 186 -6.31 -11.25 17.84
CA VAL A 186 -5.18 -11.01 18.74
C VAL A 186 -4.26 -9.95 18.15
N HIS A 187 -4.00 -8.91 18.94
CA HIS A 187 -3.14 -7.80 18.55
C HIS A 187 -1.67 -8.13 18.82
N LEU A 188 -0.84 -8.07 17.78
CA LEU A 188 0.57 -8.38 17.85
C LEU A 188 1.40 -7.13 18.20
N ASN A 189 2.35 -7.29 19.11
CA ASN A 189 3.42 -6.31 19.31
C ASN A 189 4.63 -6.66 18.40
N HIS A 190 5.63 -5.78 18.30
CA HIS A 190 6.79 -5.99 17.44
C HIS A 190 7.55 -7.29 17.74
N THR A 191 7.65 -7.70 19.01
CA THR A 191 8.33 -8.95 19.39
C THR A 191 7.56 -10.17 18.88
N THR A 192 6.23 -10.17 19.01
CA THR A 192 5.40 -11.26 18.49
C THR A 192 5.40 -11.29 16.97
N VAL A 193 5.36 -10.13 16.29
CA VAL A 193 5.51 -10.05 14.83
C VAL A 193 6.86 -10.64 14.40
N ASP A 194 7.96 -10.27 15.04
CA ASP A 194 9.28 -10.83 14.74
C ASP A 194 9.33 -12.35 14.85
N GLN A 195 8.78 -12.90 15.93
CA GLN A 195 8.74 -14.35 16.14
C GLN A 195 7.90 -15.01 15.04
N LEU A 196 6.65 -14.55 14.87
CA LEU A 196 5.71 -15.20 13.97
C LEU A 196 6.16 -15.15 12.51
N TYR A 197 6.71 -14.01 12.06
CA TYR A 197 7.10 -13.80 10.67
C TYR A 197 8.53 -14.28 10.39
N LEU A 198 9.51 -14.08 11.27
CA LEU A 198 10.92 -14.40 10.95
C LEU A 198 11.41 -15.74 11.49
N THR A 199 10.85 -16.24 12.59
CA THR A 199 11.39 -17.44 13.26
C THR A 199 10.54 -18.69 13.04
N THR A 200 9.29 -18.54 12.62
CA THR A 200 8.39 -19.66 12.30
C THR A 200 8.03 -19.71 10.82
N ASP A 201 7.52 -20.85 10.37
CA ASP A 201 6.99 -21.02 9.01
C ASP A 201 5.47 -20.79 8.93
N LEU A 202 4.82 -20.41 10.04
CA LEU A 202 3.35 -20.31 10.15
C LEU A 202 2.76 -19.32 9.15
N MET A 203 3.43 -18.18 8.95
CA MET A 203 2.97 -17.15 8.02
C MET A 203 3.18 -17.50 6.54
N LYS A 204 4.08 -18.44 6.20
CA LYS A 204 4.43 -18.74 4.80
C LYS A 204 3.24 -19.32 4.02
N GLY A 205 2.42 -20.14 4.66
CA GLY A 205 1.21 -20.72 4.06
C GLY A 205 0.01 -19.77 4.04
N LEU A 206 0.04 -18.74 4.90
CA LEU A 206 -1.01 -17.75 5.04
C LEU A 206 -0.85 -16.59 4.05
N LEU A 207 0.39 -16.14 3.84
CA LEU A 207 0.70 -15.03 2.97
C LEU A 207 0.70 -15.45 1.49
N PRO A 208 0.07 -14.66 0.61
CA PRO A 208 0.00 -14.98 -0.80
C PRO A 208 1.39 -14.99 -1.43
N ASN A 209 1.83 -16.16 -1.91
CA ASN A 209 3.18 -16.39 -2.41
C ASN A 209 4.28 -15.92 -1.43
N GLY A 210 4.06 -16.11 -0.12
CA GLY A 210 5.01 -15.69 0.93
C GLY A 210 5.30 -14.19 0.97
N THR A 211 4.40 -13.35 0.43
CA THR A 211 4.58 -11.90 0.31
C THR A 211 3.69 -11.17 1.31
N ILE A 212 4.29 -10.29 2.11
CA ILE A 212 3.55 -9.32 2.93
C ILE A 212 3.19 -8.16 2.01
N ILE A 213 1.90 -7.94 1.78
CA ILE A 213 1.41 -6.78 1.02
C ILE A 213 0.78 -5.83 2.02
N GLN A 214 1.31 -4.62 2.13
CA GLN A 214 0.77 -3.61 3.05
C GLN A 214 0.69 -2.27 2.33
N ASP A 215 -0.52 -1.69 2.28
CA ASP A 215 -0.78 -0.39 1.64
C ASP A 215 -0.15 -0.30 0.23
N TRP A 216 -0.48 -1.30 -0.62
CA TRP A 216 0.05 -1.48 -1.99
C TRP A 216 1.52 -1.89 -2.10
N GLN A 217 2.25 -2.02 -1.00
CA GLN A 217 3.69 -2.31 -1.03
C GLN A 217 3.97 -3.80 -0.70
N PRO A 218 4.55 -4.57 -1.64
CA PRO A 218 4.87 -5.99 -1.47
C PRO A 218 6.30 -6.23 -0.96
N PHE A 219 6.43 -6.96 0.15
CA PHE A 219 7.68 -7.27 0.83
C PHE A 219 7.89 -8.78 0.98
N LYS A 220 9.12 -9.26 0.80
CA LYS A 220 9.51 -10.58 1.30
C LYS A 220 9.53 -10.58 2.83
N ILE A 221 9.37 -11.75 3.43
CA ILE A 221 9.51 -11.93 4.87
C ILE A 221 11.00 -11.91 5.25
N LEU A 222 11.52 -10.70 5.48
CA LEU A 222 12.92 -10.43 5.82
C LEU A 222 12.99 -9.40 6.93
N ARG A 223 14.03 -9.45 7.76
CA ARG A 223 14.26 -8.50 8.86
C ARG A 223 14.29 -7.06 8.36
N SER A 224 15.05 -6.79 7.29
CA SER A 224 15.16 -5.45 6.69
C SER A 224 13.81 -4.87 6.23
N ASN A 225 12.91 -5.72 5.74
CA ASN A 225 11.57 -5.30 5.35
C ASN A 225 10.65 -5.07 6.54
N LEU A 226 10.73 -5.92 7.58
CA LEU A 226 9.98 -5.67 8.82
C LEU A 226 10.43 -4.36 9.48
N ASP A 227 11.71 -4.01 9.44
CA ASP A 227 12.21 -2.74 9.95
C ASP A 227 11.62 -1.53 9.19
N ILE A 228 11.29 -1.68 7.89
CA ILE A 228 10.54 -0.67 7.12
C ILE A 228 9.09 -0.61 7.62
N LEU A 229 8.45 -1.76 7.79
CA LEU A 229 7.05 -1.82 8.24
C LEU A 229 6.87 -1.32 9.67
N PHE A 230 7.81 -1.56 10.58
CA PHE A 230 7.76 -1.06 11.96
C PHE A 230 7.95 0.45 12.10
N LYS A 231 8.45 1.13 11.07
CA LYS A 231 8.48 2.59 11.02
C LYS A 231 7.13 3.19 10.63
N LYS A 232 6.23 2.37 10.11
CA LYS A 232 4.86 2.79 9.78
C LYS A 232 3.96 2.52 10.97
N ASP A 233 2.93 3.36 11.07
CA ASP A 233 1.85 3.16 12.04
C ASP A 233 0.87 2.12 11.48
N ILE A 234 1.12 0.84 11.80
CA ILE A 234 0.34 -0.32 11.34
C ILE A 234 -0.15 -1.12 12.55
N ASP A 235 -1.42 -1.46 12.55
CA ASP A 235 -2.02 -2.42 13.49
C ASP A 235 -1.91 -3.85 12.91
N TRP A 236 -1.36 -4.78 13.69
CA TRP A 236 -1.11 -6.16 13.27
C TRP A 236 -1.99 -7.11 14.06
N LEU A 237 -2.80 -7.90 13.36
CA LEU A 237 -3.70 -8.85 14.00
C LEU A 237 -3.59 -10.25 13.39
N VAL A 238 -3.83 -11.25 14.23
CA VAL A 238 -4.05 -12.66 13.84
C VAL A 238 -5.29 -13.22 14.54
N ASP A 239 -5.83 -14.34 14.06
CA ASP A 239 -6.89 -15.08 14.74
C ASP A 239 -6.37 -15.90 15.93
N ASP A 240 -5.18 -16.49 15.80
CA ASP A 240 -4.49 -17.27 16.84
C ASP A 240 -2.97 -17.09 16.70
N GLU A 241 -2.30 -16.71 17.79
CA GLU A 241 -0.83 -16.55 17.79
C GLU A 241 -0.08 -17.87 17.62
N SER A 242 -0.67 -19.00 18.05
CA SER A 242 0.00 -20.30 18.01
C SER A 242 -0.08 -20.96 16.64
N ASN A 243 -1.18 -20.72 15.91
CA ASN A 243 -1.43 -21.31 14.61
C ASN A 243 -2.37 -20.42 13.78
N PRO A 244 -1.88 -19.27 13.28
CA PRO A 244 -2.69 -18.29 12.58
C PRO A 244 -3.25 -18.87 11.27
N THR A 245 -4.55 -18.71 11.05
CA THR A 245 -5.24 -19.05 9.80
C THR A 245 -5.76 -17.82 9.06
N VAL A 246 -5.85 -16.69 9.76
CA VAL A 246 -6.16 -15.37 9.21
C VAL A 246 -5.30 -14.31 9.89
N ALA A 247 -4.70 -13.43 9.11
CA ALA A 247 -3.98 -12.27 9.60
C ALA A 247 -4.48 -11.01 8.91
N SER A 248 -4.30 -9.86 9.55
CA SER A 248 -4.59 -8.58 8.91
C SER A 248 -3.68 -7.46 9.38
N LEU A 249 -3.40 -6.54 8.47
CA LEU A 249 -2.58 -5.35 8.69
C LEU A 249 -3.43 -4.14 8.36
N CYS A 250 -3.45 -3.15 9.24
CA CYS A 250 -4.27 -1.95 9.04
C CYS A 250 -3.42 -0.69 9.18
N THR A 251 -3.42 0.14 8.13
CA THR A 251 -2.83 1.48 8.19
C THR A 251 -3.77 2.40 8.94
N PHE A 252 -3.25 3.18 9.89
CA PHE A 252 -4.06 4.18 10.59
C PHE A 252 -4.71 5.17 9.61
N PRO A 253 -5.96 5.60 9.87
CA PRO A 253 -6.68 6.50 8.98
C PRO A 253 -5.93 7.81 8.74
N PHE A 254 -5.88 8.24 7.48
CA PHE A 254 -5.20 9.48 7.09
C PHE A 254 -6.10 10.38 6.23
N PRO A 255 -5.94 11.72 6.27
CA PRO A 255 -6.77 12.63 5.49
C PRO A 255 -6.51 12.51 3.99
N VAL A 256 -7.55 12.69 3.17
CA VAL A 256 -7.47 12.69 1.70
C VAL A 256 -8.12 13.93 1.09
N PRO A 257 -7.66 14.41 -0.08
CA PRO A 257 -8.06 15.71 -0.62
C PRO A 257 -9.43 15.77 -1.30
N ILE A 258 -10.27 14.72 -1.25
CA ILE A 258 -11.63 14.76 -1.83
C ILE A 258 -12.60 15.70 -1.12
N GLY A 259 -12.27 16.13 0.10
CA GLY A 259 -13.07 17.07 0.87
C GLY A 259 -12.58 17.19 2.31
N GLU A 260 -13.15 18.14 3.04
CA GLU A 260 -12.93 18.26 4.48
C GLU A 260 -13.48 17.03 5.23
N ASP A 261 -12.80 16.61 6.29
CA ASP A 261 -13.16 15.46 7.11
C ASP A 261 -13.30 14.12 6.35
N TRP A 262 -12.56 13.95 5.26
CA TRP A 262 -12.43 12.66 4.57
C TRP A 262 -11.14 11.95 4.95
N TYR A 263 -11.29 10.69 5.34
CA TYR A 263 -10.20 9.81 5.74
C TYR A 263 -10.13 8.59 4.82
N TYR A 264 -8.92 8.09 4.62
CA TYR A 264 -8.68 6.81 3.97
C TYR A 264 -8.19 5.80 5.00
N LEU A 265 -8.77 4.60 4.98
CA LEU A 265 -8.43 3.48 5.84
C LEU A 265 -8.09 2.28 4.96
N ASN A 266 -6.92 1.69 5.15
CA ASN A 266 -6.46 0.54 4.38
C ASN A 266 -6.32 -0.69 5.27
N ILE A 267 -6.89 -1.82 4.85
CA ILE A 267 -6.81 -3.10 5.57
C ILE A 267 -6.39 -4.20 4.60
N ASP A 268 -5.22 -4.77 4.82
CA ASP A 268 -4.69 -5.90 4.08
C ASP A 268 -5.01 -7.20 4.85
N MET A 269 -5.85 -8.07 4.29
CA MET A 269 -6.24 -9.34 4.89
C MET A 269 -5.60 -10.54 4.20
N PHE A 270 -5.17 -11.49 5.02
CA PHE A 270 -4.55 -12.74 4.61
C PHE A 270 -5.33 -13.91 5.20
N GLY A 271 -5.50 -14.97 4.41
CA GLY A 271 -6.28 -16.14 4.79
C GLY A 271 -7.58 -16.27 4.00
N LYS A 272 -8.23 -17.42 4.20
CA LYS A 272 -9.38 -17.86 3.39
C LYS A 272 -10.64 -18.12 4.20
N ASP A 273 -10.57 -18.01 5.52
CA ASP A 273 -11.75 -18.15 6.37
C ASP A 273 -12.53 -16.84 6.41
N LEU A 274 -13.74 -16.86 5.86
CA LEU A 274 -14.62 -15.71 5.78
C LEU A 274 -15.04 -15.18 7.16
N ASN A 275 -15.29 -16.06 8.12
CA ASN A 275 -15.79 -15.64 9.43
C ASN A 275 -14.68 -14.95 10.21
N LEU A 276 -13.48 -15.54 10.23
CA LEU A 276 -12.31 -14.94 10.85
C LEU A 276 -11.93 -13.63 10.15
N ALA A 277 -11.95 -13.56 8.82
CA ALA A 277 -11.73 -12.30 8.09
C ALA A 277 -12.73 -11.20 8.48
N ARG A 278 -14.01 -11.56 8.72
CA ARG A 278 -15.00 -10.60 9.24
C ARG A 278 -14.70 -10.16 10.67
N GLN A 279 -14.17 -11.04 11.54
CA GLN A 279 -13.79 -10.66 12.90
C GLN A 279 -12.66 -9.63 12.86
N GLN A 280 -11.64 -9.90 12.05
CA GLN A 280 -10.51 -8.99 11.80
C GLN A 280 -11.00 -7.64 11.28
N PHE A 281 -11.89 -7.65 10.28
CA PHE A 281 -12.45 -6.42 9.73
C PHE A 281 -13.19 -5.58 10.76
N LEU A 282 -14.08 -6.20 11.54
CA LEU A 282 -14.87 -5.51 12.55
C LEU A 282 -14.00 -4.91 13.65
N TYR A 283 -12.95 -5.63 14.06
CA TYR A 283 -11.98 -5.13 15.03
C TYR A 283 -11.33 -3.84 14.52
N HIS A 284 -10.80 -3.87 13.29
CA HIS A 284 -10.17 -2.71 12.68
C HIS A 284 -11.12 -1.52 12.55
N LEU A 285 -12.35 -1.77 12.08
CA LEU A 285 -13.37 -0.72 12.00
C LEU A 285 -13.63 -0.10 13.38
N GLN A 286 -13.83 -0.92 14.41
CA GLN A 286 -14.08 -0.41 15.76
C GLN A 286 -12.92 0.42 16.29
N ARG A 287 -11.69 -0.10 16.19
CA ARG A 287 -10.49 0.53 16.71
C ARG A 287 -10.19 1.85 15.99
N HIS A 288 -10.09 1.79 14.67
CA HIS A 288 -9.62 2.89 13.85
C HIS A 288 -10.69 3.94 13.53
N THR A 289 -11.97 3.67 13.78
CA THR A 289 -13.03 4.68 13.58
C THR A 289 -13.63 5.22 14.88
N SER A 290 -13.21 4.70 16.03
CA SER A 290 -13.72 5.09 17.36
C SER A 290 -13.71 6.61 17.59
N THR A 291 -12.59 7.26 17.32
CA THR A 291 -12.38 8.71 17.54
C THR A 291 -12.66 9.57 16.30
N LEU A 292 -12.77 8.96 15.12
CA LEU A 292 -13.00 9.70 13.86
C LEU A 292 -14.37 10.35 13.80
N LYS A 293 -14.44 11.49 13.10
CA LYS A 293 -15.67 12.17 12.71
C LYS A 293 -15.57 12.50 11.23
N GLY A 294 -16.64 12.28 10.48
CA GLY A 294 -16.65 12.52 9.04
C GLY A 294 -16.70 11.26 8.20
N HIS A 295 -16.24 11.36 6.97
CA HIS A 295 -16.38 10.33 5.96
C HIS A 295 -15.11 9.47 5.87
N VAL A 296 -15.29 8.16 5.73
CA VAL A 296 -14.19 7.21 5.60
C VAL A 296 -14.34 6.46 4.29
N MET A 297 -13.27 6.48 3.51
CA MET A 297 -13.04 5.57 2.40
C MET A 297 -12.22 4.38 2.93
N CYS A 298 -12.85 3.22 3.07
CA CYS A 298 -12.20 2.02 3.58
C CYS A 298 -11.91 1.05 2.43
N GLN A 299 -10.64 0.79 2.17
CA GLN A 299 -10.16 -0.19 1.21
C GLN A 299 -9.73 -1.45 1.95
N MET A 300 -10.25 -2.60 1.51
CA MET A 300 -9.83 -3.91 1.97
C MET A 300 -9.21 -4.69 0.81
N PHE A 301 -8.09 -5.35 1.08
CA PHE A 301 -7.50 -6.38 0.22
C PHE A 301 -7.72 -7.75 0.85
N LEU A 302 -8.18 -8.71 0.07
CA LEU A 302 -8.50 -10.05 0.57
C LEU A 302 -8.36 -11.12 -0.51
N ASP A 303 -8.38 -12.39 -0.12
CA ASP A 303 -8.43 -13.51 -1.06
C ASP A 303 -9.62 -13.34 -2.04
N PRO A 304 -9.42 -13.41 -3.38
CA PRO A 304 -10.47 -13.10 -4.36
C PRO A 304 -11.84 -13.81 -4.14
N PRO A 305 -11.89 -15.12 -3.83
CA PRO A 305 -13.13 -15.80 -3.42
C PRO A 305 -13.91 -15.15 -2.28
N LEU A 306 -13.24 -14.46 -1.35
CA LEU A 306 -13.87 -13.82 -0.20
C LEU A 306 -14.54 -12.48 -0.56
N TRP A 307 -14.24 -11.90 -1.73
CA TRP A 307 -14.69 -10.55 -2.07
C TRP A 307 -16.22 -10.41 -2.05
N LYS A 308 -16.91 -11.30 -2.76
CA LYS A 308 -18.38 -11.26 -2.88
C LYS A 308 -19.07 -11.43 -1.53
N PRO A 309 -18.77 -12.47 -0.72
CA PRO A 309 -19.41 -12.62 0.58
C PRO A 309 -19.02 -11.52 1.59
N MET A 310 -17.84 -10.89 1.47
CA MET A 310 -17.47 -9.72 2.28
C MET A 310 -18.23 -8.47 1.84
N ALA A 311 -18.39 -8.23 0.54
CA ALA A 311 -19.17 -7.12 0.00
C ALA A 311 -20.65 -7.22 0.40
N ASP A 312 -21.21 -8.44 0.38
CA ASP A 312 -22.57 -8.70 0.82
C ASP A 312 -22.72 -8.49 2.34
N PHE A 313 -21.71 -8.86 3.14
CA PHE A 313 -21.67 -8.56 4.57
C PHE A 313 -21.65 -7.04 4.83
N CYS A 314 -20.77 -6.29 4.16
CA CYS A 314 -20.68 -4.84 4.28
C CYS A 314 -22.03 -4.15 3.96
N ARG A 315 -22.67 -4.56 2.87
CA ARG A 315 -23.95 -3.98 2.46
C ARG A 315 -25.10 -4.36 3.40
N ASN A 316 -25.21 -5.63 3.78
CA ASN A 316 -26.40 -6.14 4.47
C ASN A 316 -26.31 -5.97 6.00
N ALA A 317 -25.14 -6.22 6.59
CA ALA A 317 -24.94 -6.16 8.04
C ALA A 317 -24.48 -4.77 8.48
N LEU A 318 -23.46 -4.20 7.83
CA LEU A 318 -22.93 -2.88 8.20
C LEU A 318 -23.70 -1.72 7.58
N LYS A 319 -24.50 -1.99 6.53
CA LYS A 319 -25.25 -0.97 5.77
C LYS A 319 -24.35 0.14 5.23
N VAL A 320 -23.11 -0.21 4.87
CA VAL A 320 -22.15 0.72 4.26
C VAL A 320 -22.24 0.64 2.75
N GLU A 321 -21.88 1.74 2.08
CA GLU A 321 -21.99 1.83 0.64
C GLU A 321 -20.74 1.26 -0.02
N ARG A 322 -20.93 0.43 -1.05
CA ARG A 322 -19.84 -0.05 -1.89
C ARG A 322 -19.58 0.93 -3.02
N VAL A 323 -18.32 1.33 -3.19
CA VAL A 323 -17.92 2.40 -4.11
C VAL A 323 -17.62 1.89 -5.52
N LYS A 324 -17.13 0.65 -5.64
CA LYS A 324 -16.72 0.06 -6.93
C LYS A 324 -17.15 -1.41 -7.07
N GLU A 325 -17.25 -1.85 -8.32
CA GLU A 325 -17.30 -3.27 -8.67
C GLU A 325 -15.99 -4.00 -8.35
N TYR A 326 -16.04 -5.32 -8.42
CA TYR A 326 -14.87 -6.17 -8.20
C TYR A 326 -13.69 -5.71 -9.06
N SER A 327 -12.54 -5.52 -8.42
CA SER A 327 -11.24 -5.29 -9.06
C SER A 327 -10.16 -6.04 -8.29
N GLU A 328 -9.00 -6.19 -8.90
CA GLU A 328 -7.88 -6.94 -8.33
C GLU A 328 -6.68 -6.03 -8.16
N GLN A 329 -5.98 -6.20 -7.05
CA GLN A 329 -4.61 -5.75 -6.88
C GLN A 329 -3.71 -6.85 -7.42
N CYS A 330 -2.85 -6.53 -8.37
CA CYS A 330 -1.88 -7.44 -8.96
C CYS A 330 -0.47 -6.99 -8.57
N VAL A 331 0.26 -7.84 -7.87
CA VAL A 331 1.70 -7.65 -7.63
C VAL A 331 2.45 -8.27 -8.78
N VAL A 332 3.26 -7.48 -9.46
CA VAL A 332 4.03 -7.90 -10.63
C VAL A 332 5.48 -7.48 -10.50
N GLU A 333 6.37 -8.23 -11.13
CA GLU A 333 7.78 -7.87 -11.21
C GLU A 333 8.39 -8.19 -12.57
N ALA A 334 9.48 -7.53 -12.90
CA ALA A 334 10.31 -7.76 -14.08
C ALA A 334 11.78 -7.70 -13.68
N ASP A 335 12.65 -8.36 -14.43
CA ASP A 335 14.09 -8.25 -14.19
C ASP A 335 14.58 -6.85 -14.55
N VAL A 336 15.50 -6.32 -13.73
CA VAL A 336 16.21 -5.07 -14.02
C VAL A 336 17.39 -5.40 -14.91
N ILE A 337 17.42 -4.75 -16.08
CA ILE A 337 18.50 -4.90 -17.08
C ILE A 337 19.67 -4.01 -16.69
#